data_AF-A0A523X6T2-F1
#
_entry.id   AF-A0A523X6T2-F1
#
_cell.length_a   1.000
_cell.length_b   1.000
_cell.length_c   1.000
_cell.angle_alpha   90.00
_cell.angle_beta   90.00
_cell.angle_gamma   90.00
#
_symmetry.space_group_name_H-M   'P 1'
#
loop_
_entity.id
_entity.type
_entity.pdbx_description
1 polymer ?
#
loop_
_entity_poly.entity_id
_entity_poly.type
_entity_poly.pdbx_seq_one_letter_code
_entity_poly.pdbx_strand_id
1 'polypeptide(L)'
;MIDLIIIVGYFSVVLFVGWRSRRQSAESYWVAERRYHTSRVTASLVATIFGASSTMGIIGLGYSRGLTGAWWSLIGGVALIPFGFFLASRVRALNVYTLPDILKDAYGQRVALTAGLVIALAWCG
;
A
#
# COMPACT_ATOMS: atom_id res chain seq x y z
N MET A 1 -5.48 -27.21 18.99
CA MET A 1 -6.70 -26.54 19.49
C MET A 1 -6.46 -25.05 19.70
N ILE A 2 -5.41 -24.65 20.42
CA ILE A 2 -5.06 -23.24 20.65
C ILE A 2 -4.76 -22.49 19.34
N ASP A 3 -4.03 -23.09 18.40
CA ASP A 3 -3.68 -22.44 17.12
C ASP A 3 -4.92 -22.08 16.30
N LEU A 4 -5.90 -22.99 16.27
CA LEU A 4 -7.17 -22.80 15.58
C LEU A 4 -7.95 -21.62 16.18
N ILE A 5 -7.96 -21.51 17.51
CA ILE A 5 -8.63 -20.40 18.22
C ILE A 5 -7.99 -19.07 17.84
N ILE A 6 -6.66 -19.00 17.76
CA ILE A 6 -5.93 -17.78 17.37
C ILE A 6 -6.28 -17.40 15.93
N ILE A 7 -6.27 -18.36 15.00
CA ILE A 7 -6.58 -18.13 13.58
C ILE A 7 -8.02 -17.63 13.42
N VAL A 8 -8.99 -18.32 14.02
CA VAL A 8 -10.40 -17.93 13.94
C VAL A 8 -10.63 -16.56 14.60
N GLY A 9 -9.98 -16.30 15.74
CA GLY A 9 -10.03 -15.00 16.41
C GLY A 9 -9.50 -13.87 15.54
N TYR A 10 -8.33 -14.07 14.91
CA TYR A 10 -7.74 -13.10 13.98
C TYR A 10 -8.68 -12.76 12.82
N PHE A 11 -9.18 -13.78 12.10
CA PHE A 11 -10.09 -13.56 10.98
C PHE A 11 -11.40 -12.90 11.41
N SER A 12 -11.93 -13.27 12.58
CA SER A 12 -13.14 -12.65 13.13
C SER A 12 -12.94 -11.15 13.37
N VAL A 13 -11.79 -10.74 13.94
CA VAL A 13 -11.45 -9.33 14.14
C VAL A 13 -11.32 -8.59 12.80
N VAL A 14 -10.59 -9.17 11.84
CA VAL A 14 -10.41 -8.56 10.51
C VAL A 14 -11.75 -8.35 9.81
N LEU A 15 -12.62 -9.36 9.80
CA LEU A 15 -13.96 -9.27 9.21
C LEU A 15 -14.84 -8.26 9.95
N PHE A 16 -14.78 -8.22 11.28
CA PHE A 16 -15.53 -7.25 12.09
C PHE A 16 -15.10 -5.81 11.79
N VAL A 17 -13.79 -5.54 11.74
CA VAL A 17 -13.25 -4.22 11.38
C VAL A 17 -13.66 -3.85 9.95
N GLY A 18 -13.58 -4.78 9.00
CA GLY A 18 -14.02 -4.57 7.62
C GLY A 18 -15.51 -4.26 7.53
N TRP A 19 -16.36 -5.01 8.23
CA TRP A 19 -17.80 -4.77 8.28
C TRP A 19 -18.14 -3.41 8.90
N ARG A 20 -17.49 -3.05 10.01
CA ARG A 20 -17.68 -1.75 10.69
C ARG A 20 -17.19 -0.56 9.86
N SER A 21 -16.22 -0.79 8.98
CA SER A 21 -15.59 0.23 8.14
C SER A 21 -16.25 0.39 6.77
N ARG A 22 -17.35 -0.32 6.50
CA ARG A 22 -18.11 -0.13 5.25
C ARG A 22 -18.58 1.31 5.11
N ARG A 23 -18.36 1.88 3.93
CA ARG A 23 -18.79 3.24 3.57
C ARG A 23 -19.39 3.23 2.18
N GLN A 24 -20.31 4.17 1.92
CA GLN A 24 -21.11 4.17 0.69
C GLN A 24 -20.68 5.21 -0.36
N SER A 25 -19.91 6.24 0.01
CA SER A 25 -19.45 7.24 -0.98
C SER A 25 -18.10 6.84 -1.59
N ALA A 26 -17.90 7.14 -2.86
CA ALA A 26 -16.64 6.84 -3.55
C ALA A 26 -15.42 7.48 -2.86
N GLU A 27 -15.55 8.71 -2.36
CA GLU A 27 -14.47 9.39 -1.64
C GLU A 27 -14.14 8.71 -0.30
N SER A 28 -15.17 8.26 0.43
CA SER A 28 -14.98 7.52 1.68
C SER A 28 -14.41 6.12 1.45
N TYR A 29 -14.62 5.54 0.28
CA TYR A 29 -14.12 4.22 -0.10
C TYR A 29 -12.67 4.27 -0.58
N TRP A 30 -12.34 5.17 -1.51
CA TRP A 30 -11.01 5.23 -2.14
C TRP A 30 -9.96 5.97 -1.30
N VAL A 31 -10.33 7.06 -0.65
CA VAL A 31 -9.37 7.95 0.05
C VAL A 31 -9.77 8.23 1.50
N ALA A 32 -10.80 7.57 2.00
CA ALA A 32 -11.33 7.75 3.35
C ALA A 32 -11.56 9.22 3.73
N GLU A 33 -12.15 10.01 2.83
CA GLU A 33 -12.44 11.45 3.03
C GLU A 33 -11.18 12.29 3.32
N ARG A 34 -9.98 11.77 3.06
CA ARG A 34 -8.69 12.42 3.35
C ARG A 34 -8.55 12.88 4.81
N ARG A 35 -9.30 12.27 5.74
CA ARG A 35 -9.40 12.70 7.14
C ARG A 35 -8.32 12.12 8.05
N TYR A 36 -7.61 11.10 7.60
CA TYR A 36 -6.62 10.42 8.43
C TYR A 36 -5.31 11.20 8.51
N HIS A 37 -4.75 11.24 9.72
CA HIS A 37 -3.43 11.80 9.98
C HIS A 37 -2.34 10.95 9.31
N THR A 38 -1.21 11.60 8.96
CA THR A 38 -0.08 10.98 8.25
C THR A 38 0.35 9.66 8.88
N SER A 39 0.39 9.57 10.21
CA SER A 39 0.77 8.34 10.93
C SER A 39 -0.11 7.12 10.60
N ARG A 40 -1.43 7.29 10.49
CA ARG A 40 -2.34 6.19 10.13
C ARG A 40 -2.17 5.77 8.68
N VAL A 41 -1.97 6.73 7.78
CA VAL A 41 -1.71 6.45 6.36
C VAL A 41 -0.37 5.72 6.21
N THR A 42 0.69 6.18 6.87
CA THR A 42 1.99 5.50 6.89
C THR A 42 1.87 4.07 7.40
N ALA A 43 1.14 3.85 8.50
CA ALA A 43 0.92 2.50 9.02
C ALA A 43 0.24 1.58 8.00
N SER A 44 -0.77 2.07 7.26
CA SER A 44 -1.42 1.28 6.20
C SER A 44 -0.50 1.00 5.01
N LEU A 45 0.36 1.95 4.63
CA LEU A 45 1.34 1.76 3.56
C LEU A 45 2.41 0.73 3.97
N VAL A 46 2.91 0.80 5.19
CA VAL A 46 3.84 -0.19 5.76
C VAL A 46 3.20 -1.57 5.76
N ALA A 47 1.95 -1.70 6.22
CA ALA A 47 1.22 -2.97 6.20
C ALA A 47 1.04 -3.52 4.76
N THR A 48 0.94 -2.65 3.76
CA THR A 48 0.83 -3.05 2.35
C THR A 48 2.17 -3.55 1.79
N ILE A 49 3.28 -2.89 2.15
CA ILE A 49 4.63 -3.25 1.69
C ILE A 49 5.08 -4.59 2.31
N PHE A 50 4.81 -4.77 3.60
CA PHE A 50 5.19 -5.98 4.35
C PHE A 50 4.07 -7.02 4.33
N GLY A 51 3.83 -7.60 3.16
CA GLY A 51 2.96 -8.78 2.99
C GLY A 51 3.67 -10.11 3.25
N ALA A 52 2.92 -11.21 3.16
CA ALA A 52 3.46 -12.57 3.37
C ALA A 52 4.62 -12.89 2.41
N SER A 53 4.50 -12.54 1.12
CA SER A 53 5.55 -12.75 0.11
C SER A 53 6.82 -11.97 0.44
N SER A 54 6.70 -10.66 0.71
CA SER A 54 7.83 -9.80 1.07
C SER A 54 8.57 -10.31 2.32
N THR A 55 7.83 -10.69 3.36
CA THR A 55 8.42 -11.20 4.61
C THR A 55 9.14 -12.53 4.38
N MET A 56 8.52 -13.48 3.67
CA MET A 56 9.16 -14.75 3.33
C MET A 56 10.42 -14.55 2.47
N GLY A 57 10.38 -13.62 1.51
CA GLY A 57 11.54 -13.26 0.69
C GLY A 57 12.70 -12.70 1.51
N ILE A 58 12.43 -11.77 2.43
CA ILE A 58 13.46 -11.19 3.31
C ILE A 58 14.05 -12.26 4.23
N ILE A 59 13.22 -13.13 4.83
CA ILE A 59 13.69 -14.23 5.69
C ILE A 59 14.59 -15.18 4.88
N GLY A 60 14.18 -15.56 3.66
CA GLY A 60 14.98 -16.43 2.80
C GLY A 60 16.31 -15.81 2.37
N LEU A 61 16.31 -14.51 2.05
CA LEU A 61 17.54 -13.76 1.76
C LEU A 61 18.43 -13.63 3.00
N GLY A 62 17.85 -13.43 4.18
CA GLY A 62 18.59 -13.42 5.45
C GLY A 62 19.23 -14.77 5.76
N TYR A 63 18.52 -15.86 5.51
CA TYR A 63 19.05 -17.22 5.70
C TYR A 63 20.21 -17.53 4.74
N SER A 64 20.08 -17.13 3.47
CA SER A 64 21.07 -17.45 2.43
C SER A 64 22.26 -16.49 2.38
N ARG A 65 22.08 -15.21 2.71
CA ARG A 65 23.09 -14.14 2.53
C ARG A 65 23.36 -13.31 3.78
N GLY A 66 22.77 -13.68 4.93
CA GLY A 66 22.92 -12.96 6.19
C GLY A 66 22.36 -11.53 6.11
N LEU A 67 22.99 -10.60 6.83
CA LEU A 67 22.52 -9.21 6.96
C LEU A 67 22.43 -8.46 5.61
N THR A 68 23.19 -8.90 4.60
CA THR A 68 23.13 -8.31 3.26
C THR A 68 21.77 -8.50 2.58
N GLY A 69 20.99 -9.51 3.00
CA GLY A 69 19.62 -9.72 2.54
C GLY A 69 18.67 -8.59 2.93
N ALA A 70 18.95 -7.86 4.02
CA ALA A 70 18.15 -6.72 4.48
C ALA A 70 18.39 -5.43 3.67
N TRP A 71 19.44 -5.39 2.85
CA TRP A 71 19.90 -4.19 2.16
C TRP A 71 18.81 -3.54 1.29
N TRP A 72 18.08 -4.36 0.53
CA TRP A 72 17.00 -3.89 -0.34
C TRP A 72 15.87 -3.20 0.44
N SER A 73 15.47 -3.78 1.57
CA SER A 73 14.42 -3.20 2.42
C SER A 73 14.89 -1.94 3.14
N LEU A 74 16.15 -1.91 3.58
CA LEU A 74 16.74 -0.75 4.24
C LEU A 74 16.82 0.46 3.31
N ILE A 75 17.41 0.29 2.12
CA ILE A 75 17.48 1.38 1.14
C ILE A 75 16.09 1.78 0.68
N GLY A 76 15.22 0.82 0.38
CA GLY A 76 13.86 1.11 -0.06
C GLY A 76 13.11 1.96 0.96
N GLY A 77 13.19 1.61 2.24
CA GLY A 77 12.59 2.38 3.34
C GLY A 77 13.20 3.78 3.47
N VAL A 78 14.53 3.88 3.50
CA VAL A 78 15.23 5.18 3.63
C VAL A 78 14.93 6.10 2.44
N ALA A 79 14.89 5.56 1.22
CA ALA A 79 14.59 6.33 0.01
C ALA A 79 13.16 6.89 0.02
N LEU A 80 12.20 6.19 0.62
CA LEU A 80 10.81 6.66 0.72
C LEU A 80 10.65 7.86 1.67
N ILE A 81 11.56 8.07 2.62
CA ILE A 81 11.50 9.20 3.57
C ILE A 81 11.50 10.55 2.84
N PRO A 82 12.50 10.91 2.01
CA PRO A 82 12.48 12.18 1.28
C PRO A 82 11.29 12.28 0.32
N PHE A 83 10.88 11.20 -0.36
CA PHE A 83 9.66 11.24 -1.20
C PHE A 83 8.41 11.56 -0.37
N GLY A 84 8.30 11.00 0.84
CA GLY A 84 7.24 11.33 1.78
C GLY A 84 7.19 12.81 2.15
N PHE A 85 8.34 13.45 2.36
CA PHE A 85 8.40 14.87 2.71
C PHE A 85 8.18 15.80 1.51
N PHE A 86 8.80 15.52 0.36
CA PHE A 86 8.80 16.43 -0.79
C PHE A 86 7.62 16.22 -1.76
N LEU A 87 7.23 14.96 -1.98
CA LEU A 87 6.27 14.59 -3.03
C LEU A 87 4.87 14.37 -2.49
N ALA A 88 4.71 13.86 -1.26
CA ALA A 88 3.39 13.48 -0.74
C ALA A 88 2.43 14.67 -0.64
N SER A 89 2.90 15.85 -0.23
CA SER A 89 2.07 17.06 -0.16
C SER A 89 1.60 17.52 -1.54
N ARG A 90 2.50 17.50 -2.53
CA ARG A 90 2.21 17.86 -3.93
C ARG A 90 1.20 16.91 -4.55
N VAL A 91 1.39 15.60 -4.37
CA VAL A 91 0.46 14.58 -4.89
C VAL A 91 -0.90 14.68 -4.23
N ARG A 92 -0.96 14.93 -2.91
CA ARG A 92 -2.24 15.08 -2.19
C ARG A 92 -3.03 16.30 -2.68
N ALA A 93 -2.36 17.36 -3.11
CA ALA A 93 -3.01 18.57 -3.62
C ALA A 93 -3.71 18.37 -4.98
N LEU A 94 -3.34 17.35 -5.75
CA LEU A 94 -3.97 17.05 -7.04
C LEU A 94 -5.42 16.56 -6.91
N ASN A 95 -5.85 16.14 -5.72
CA ASN A 95 -7.22 15.68 -5.42
C ASN A 95 -7.75 14.55 -6.31
N VAL A 96 -6.86 13.81 -6.96
CA VAL A 96 -7.16 12.61 -7.75
C VAL A 96 -7.35 11.36 -6.88
N TYR A 97 -7.93 10.30 -7.47
CA TYR A 97 -8.12 9.01 -6.81
C TYR A 97 -7.06 7.98 -7.19
N THR A 98 -6.54 8.05 -8.42
CA THR A 98 -5.65 7.02 -8.96
C THR A 98 -4.37 7.61 -9.57
N LEU A 99 -3.32 6.79 -9.70
CA LEU A 99 -2.10 7.20 -10.41
C LEU A 99 -2.35 7.50 -11.90
N PRO A 100 -3.16 6.73 -12.65
CA PRO A 100 -3.56 7.09 -14.01
C PRO A 100 -4.19 8.47 -14.15
N ASP A 101 -4.94 8.95 -13.15
CA ASP A 101 -5.54 10.29 -13.19
C ASP A 101 -4.45 11.38 -13.19
N ILE A 102 -3.38 11.20 -12.42
CA ILE A 102 -2.21 12.10 -12.44
C ILE A 102 -1.59 12.14 -13.85
N LEU A 103 -1.46 10.97 -14.47
CA LEU A 103 -0.91 10.86 -15.82
C LEU A 103 -1.84 11.42 -16.89
N LYS A 104 -3.15 11.36 -16.67
CA LYS A 104 -4.14 11.99 -17.54
C LYS A 104 -3.95 13.50 -17.58
N ASP A 105 -3.76 14.13 -16.42
CA ASP A 105 -3.56 15.57 -16.33
C ASP A 105 -2.21 16.01 -16.91
N ALA A 106 -1.17 15.17 -16.77
CA ALA A 106 0.18 15.48 -17.26
C ALA A 106 0.40 15.17 -18.76
N TYR A 107 -0.20 14.10 -19.29
CA TYR A 107 0.14 13.53 -20.62
C TYR A 107 -1.09 13.18 -21.48
N GLY A 108 -2.30 13.32 -20.95
CA GLY A 108 -3.55 13.07 -21.66
C GLY A 108 -4.10 11.64 -21.54
N GLN A 109 -5.30 11.46 -22.07
CA GLN A 109 -6.13 10.26 -21.87
C GLN A 109 -5.49 8.96 -22.37
N ARG A 110 -4.74 9.00 -23.49
CA ARG A 110 -4.13 7.80 -24.07
C ARG A 110 -3.10 7.16 -23.13
N VAL A 111 -2.25 7.98 -22.51
CA VAL A 111 -1.23 7.54 -21.56
C VAL A 111 -1.86 7.04 -20.27
N ALA A 112 -2.92 7.70 -19.79
CA ALA A 112 -3.65 7.26 -18.61
C ALA A 112 -4.24 5.85 -18.78
N LEU A 113 -4.83 5.55 -19.96
CA LEU A 113 -5.40 4.24 -20.23
C LEU A 113 -4.34 3.14 -20.30
N THR A 114 -3.22 3.38 -20.99
CA THR A 114 -2.12 2.41 -21.02
C THR A 114 -1.51 2.21 -19.63
N ALA A 115 -1.32 3.28 -18.86
CA ALA A 115 -0.84 3.16 -17.48
C ALA A 115 -1.80 2.37 -16.59
N GLY A 116 -3.11 2.61 -16.70
CA GLY A 116 -4.13 1.85 -15.98
C GLY A 116 -4.08 0.35 -16.30
N LEU A 117 -3.93 -0.01 -17.59
CA LEU A 117 -3.78 -1.40 -18.02
C LEU A 117 -2.50 -2.04 -17.48
N VAL A 118 -1.36 -1.36 -17.58
CA VAL A 118 -0.08 -1.86 -17.06
C VAL A 118 -0.14 -2.07 -15.55
N ILE A 119 -0.74 -1.13 -14.80
CA ILE A 119 -0.92 -1.26 -13.35
C ILE A 119 -1.82 -2.46 -13.06
N ALA A 120 -2.97 -2.59 -13.71
CA ALA A 120 -3.88 -3.73 -13.48
C ALA A 120 -3.18 -5.08 -13.72
N LEU A 121 -2.42 -5.19 -14.82
CA LEU A 121 -1.67 -6.41 -15.15
C LEU A 121 -0.55 -6.71 -14.15
N ALA A 122 0.13 -5.68 -13.63
CA ALA A 122 1.20 -5.85 -12.66
C ALA A 122 0.73 -6.45 -11.32
N TRP A 123 -0.55 -6.28 -10.97
CA TRP A 123 -1.15 -6.83 -9.75
C TRP A 123 -1.88 -8.16 -9.95
N CYS A 124 -1.90 -8.72 -11.16
CA CYS A 124 -2.50 -10.04 -11.44
C CYS A 124 -1.53 -11.23 -11.26
N GLY A 125 -0.27 -11.00 -10.91
CA GLY A 125 0.73 -12.03 -10.62
C GLY A 125 1.00 -12.18 -9.13
#